data_AF-A0A447JL05-F1
#
_entry.id   AF-A0A447JL05-F1
#
_cell.length_a   1.000
_cell.length_b   1.000
_cell.length_c   1.000
_cell.angle_alpha   90.00
_cell.angle_beta   90.00
_cell.angle_gamma   90.00
#
_symmetry.space_group_name_H-M   'P 1'
#
loop_
_entity.id
_entity.type
_entity.pdbx_description
1 polymer ?
#
loop_
_entity_poly.entity_id
_entity_poly.type
_entity_poly.pdbx_seq_one_letter_code
_entity_poly.pdbx_strand_id
1 'polypeptide(L)' 'MIYVPAPFCKDSILEAIDAGIKLIITITEGIPTLDMLTVKVKLDEAGVRMIGPNCPGVITPGECKIGIMPGHIHPPR' A
#
# COMPACT_ATOMS: atom_id res chain seq x y z
N MET A 1 -5.50 3.51 -1.18
CA MET A 1 -4.96 3.18 0.16
C MET A 1 -5.75 2.02 0.71
N ILE A 2 -5.10 0.99 1.23
CA ILE A 2 -5.73 -0.29 1.60
C ILE A 2 -5.63 -0.49 3.11
N TYR A 3 -6.80 -0.61 3.75
CA TYR A 3 -7.01 -0.82 5.19
C TYR A 3 -7.85 -2.07 5.50
N VAL A 4 -7.97 -2.98 4.53
CA VAL A 4 -8.80 -4.18 4.69
C VAL A 4 -8.10 -5.23 5.56
N PRO A 5 -8.83 -6.12 6.25
CA PRO A 5 -8.24 -7.25 6.95
C PRO A 5 -7.41 -8.16 6.05
N ALA A 6 -6.42 -8.86 6.63
CA ALA A 6 -5.46 -9.69 5.89
C ALA A 6 -6.08 -10.67 4.86
N PRO A 7 -7.18 -11.39 5.18
CA PRO A 7 -7.78 -12.34 4.23
C PRO A 7 -8.29 -11.70 2.94
N PHE A 8 -8.64 -10.41 2.96
CA PHE A 8 -9.21 -9.70 1.82
C PHE A 8 -8.20 -8.81 1.09
N CYS A 9 -6.97 -8.71 1.61
CA CYS A 9 -6.01 -7.73 1.16
C CYS A 9 -5.50 -8.00 -0.26
N LYS A 10 -5.32 -9.28 -0.60
CA LYS A 10 -4.96 -9.71 -1.96
C LYS A 10 -5.97 -9.19 -2.99
N ASP A 11 -7.25 -9.47 -2.78
CA ASP A 11 -8.30 -9.12 -3.73
C ASP A 11 -8.42 -7.60 -3.88
N SER A 12 -8.33 -6.84 -2.79
CA SER A 12 -8.32 -5.37 -2.85
C SER A 12 -7.11 -4.79 -3.60
N ILE A 13 -5.94 -5.43 -3.52
CA ILE A 13 -4.77 -5.00 -4.29
C ILE A 13 -4.98 -5.28 -5.77
N LEU A 14 -5.49 -6.46 -6.12
CA LEU A 14 -5.77 -6.83 -7.51
C LEU A 14 -6.84 -5.92 -8.12
N GLU A 15 -7.93 -5.64 -7.40
CA GLU A 15 -8.96 -4.68 -7.82
C GLU A 15 -8.37 -3.28 -8.08
N ALA A 16 -7.47 -2.81 -7.21
CA ALA A 16 -6.80 -1.53 -7.42
C ALA A 16 -5.87 -1.52 -8.65
N ILE A 17 -5.20 -2.64 -8.93
CA ILE A 17 -4.39 -2.80 -10.14
C ILE A 17 -5.29 -2.75 -11.38
N ASP A 18 -6.39 -3.49 -11.39
CA ASP A 18 -7.34 -3.55 -12.50
C ASP A 18 -8.05 -2.21 -12.75
N ALA A 19 -8.32 -1.44 -11.68
CA ALA A 19 -8.81 -0.07 -11.76
C ALA A 19 -7.78 0.94 -12.29
N GLY A 20 -6.54 0.52 -12.56
CA GLY A 20 -5.49 1.35 -13.13
C GLY A 20 -4.79 2.26 -12.12
N ILE A 21 -4.92 2.00 -10.82
CA ILE A 21 -4.25 2.78 -9.78
C ILE A 21 -2.74 2.56 -9.85
N LYS A 22 -1.97 3.64 -10.01
CA LYS A 22 -0.50 3.58 -10.22
C LYS A 22 0.32 3.51 -8.94
N LEU A 23 -0.26 3.91 -7.81
CA LEU A 23 0.37 3.87 -6.49
C LEU A 23 -0.60 3.30 -5.46
N ILE A 24 -0.22 2.16 -4.87
CA ILE A 24 -0.99 1.48 -3.84
C ILE A 24 -0.20 1.55 -2.53
N ILE A 25 -0.87 1.90 -1.44
CA ILE A 25 -0.27 1.90 -0.10
C ILE A 25 -1.10 0.95 0.76
N THR A 26 -0.44 -0.07 1.30
CA THR A 26 -1.07 -1.16 2.06
C THR A 26 -0.49 -1.22 3.47
N ILE A 27 -1.35 -1.01 4.47
CA ILE A 27 -0.94 -0.99 5.89
C ILE A 27 -1.13 -2.35 6.55
N THR A 28 -2.06 -3.16 6.03
CA THR A 28 -2.47 -4.45 6.58
C THR A 28 -1.28 -5.37 6.89
N GLU A 29 -1.30 -5.93 8.09
CA GLU A 29 -0.34 -6.93 8.58
C GLU A 29 -0.90 -8.36 8.45
N GLY A 30 -0.02 -9.36 8.47
CA GLY A 30 -0.43 -10.77 8.52
C GLY A 30 -0.94 -11.36 7.20
N ILE A 31 -0.67 -10.71 6.06
CA ILE A 31 -1.01 -11.26 4.74
C ILE A 31 -0.10 -12.47 4.46
N PRO A 32 -0.64 -13.63 4.03
CA PRO A 32 0.17 -14.78 3.67
C PRO A 32 1.20 -14.45 2.59
N THR A 33 2.45 -14.91 2.76
CA THR A 33 3.54 -14.64 1.81
C THR A 33 3.23 -15.14 0.40
N LEU A 34 2.51 -16.26 0.27
CA LEU A 34 2.12 -16.82 -1.03
C LEU A 34 1.18 -15.89 -1.80
N ASP A 35 0.27 -15.21 -1.11
CA ASP A 35 -0.60 -14.20 -1.74
C ASP A 35 0.21 -12.99 -2.18
N MET A 36 1.18 -12.57 -1.36
CA MET A 36 2.06 -11.46 -1.70
C MET A 36 2.96 -11.75 -2.90
N LEU A 37 3.39 -12.99 -3.12
CA LEU A 37 4.11 -13.37 -4.35
C LEU A 37 3.23 -13.19 -5.58
N THR A 38 1.97 -13.61 -5.52
CA THR A 38 1.01 -13.43 -6.63
C THR A 38 0.78 -11.95 -6.92
N VAL A 39 0.56 -11.16 -5.86
CA VAL A 39 0.41 -9.70 -5.95
C VAL A 39 1.65 -9.06 -6.57
N LYS A 40 2.86 -9.47 -6.15
CA LYS A 40 4.11 -8.90 -6.65
C LYS A 40 4.26 -9.07 -8.16
N VAL A 41 3.98 -10.26 -8.67
CA VAL A 41 3.99 -10.53 -10.12
C VAL A 41 3.00 -9.61 -10.85
N LYS A 42 1.78 -9.49 -10.34
CA LYS A 42 0.74 -8.63 -10.95
C LYS A 42 1.09 -7.15 -10.95
N LEU A 43 1.72 -6.66 -9.88
CA LEU A 43 2.22 -5.28 -9.80
C LEU A 43 3.28 -5.00 -10.88
N ASP A 44 4.20 -5.95 -11.08
CA ASP A 44 5.28 -5.82 -12.06
C ASP A 44 4.74 -5.88 -13.49
N GLU A 45 3.81 -6.79 -13.78
CA GLU A 45 3.11 -6.89 -15.08
C GLU A 45 2.33 -5.60 -15.40
N ALA A 46 1.66 -5.00 -14.41
CA ALA A 46 0.85 -3.80 -14.61
C ALA A 46 1.64 -2.48 -14.51
N GLY A 47 2.93 -2.54 -14.15
CA GLY A 47 3.76 -1.35 -13.90
C GLY A 47 3.23 -0.48 -12.75
N VAL A 48 2.65 -1.09 -11.73
CA VAL A 48 2.07 -0.41 -10.56
C VAL A 48 3.04 -0.46 -9.39
N ARG A 49 3.21 0.67 -8.69
CA ARG A 49 4.04 0.72 -7.48
C ARG A 49 3.18 0.46 -6.26
N MET A 50 3.69 -0.38 -5.36
CA MET A 50 3.08 -0.60 -4.06
C MET A 50 4.07 -0.33 -2.92
N ILE A 51 3.61 0.36 -1.89
CA ILE A 51 4.33 0.55 -0.62
C ILE A 51 3.64 -0.29 0.46
N GLY A 52 4.42 -1.18 1.09
CA GLY A 52 3.93 -2.20 2.01
C GLY A 52 4.05 -3.62 1.43
N PRO A 53 3.32 -4.61 1.97
CA PRO A 53 2.38 -4.52 3.09
C PRO A 53 3.09 -4.24 4.42
N ASN A 54 2.34 -4.14 5.53
CA ASN A 54 2.90 -3.83 6.85
C ASN A 54 3.78 -2.56 6.84
N CYS A 55 3.24 -1.47 6.30
CA CYS A 55 3.91 -0.18 6.28
C CYS A 55 3.00 0.88 6.92
N PRO A 56 3.53 1.80 7.74
CA PRO A 56 2.71 2.86 8.33
C PRO A 56 2.28 3.93 7.31
N GLY A 57 2.81 3.88 6.08
CA GLY A 57 2.44 4.72 4.94
C GLY A 57 3.58 5.57 4.40
N VAL A 58 3.24 6.67 3.73
CA VAL A 58 4.18 7.67 3.19
C VAL A 58 3.81 9.07 3.67
N ILE A 59 4.81 9.90 3.98
CA ILE A 59 4.62 11.30 4.36
C ILE A 59 5.66 12.19 3.66
N THR A 60 5.18 13.26 3.03
CA THR A 60 5.97 14.39 2.56
C THR A 60 5.66 15.58 3.48
N PRO A 61 6.59 15.96 4.37
CA PRO A 61 6.38 17.04 5.34
C PRO A 61 5.92 18.35 4.69
N GLY A 62 4.85 18.96 5.22
CA GLY A 62 4.30 20.20 4.68
C GLY A 62 3.44 20.06 3.41
N GLU A 63 3.37 18.86 2.82
CA GLU A 63 2.64 18.63 1.57
C GLU A 63 1.52 17.59 1.72
N CYS A 64 1.87 16.32 1.98
CA CYS A 64 0.91 15.22 1.93
C CYS A 64 1.27 14.09 2.92
N LYS A 65 0.24 13.52 3.55
CA LYS A 65 0.35 12.35 4.42
C LYS A 65 -0.64 11.30 3.97
N ILE A 66 -0.13 10.10 3.67
CA ILE A 66 -0.96 8.92 3.37
C ILE A 66 -0.50 7.79 4.29
N GLY A 67 -1.14 7.66 5.44
CA GLY A 67 -0.71 6.71 6.46
C GLY A 67 -1.23 6.99 7.85
N ILE A 68 -0.78 6.18 8.80
CA ILE A 68 -1.07 6.32 10.23
C ILE A 68 0.02 7.10 10.99
N MET A 69 1.12 7.48 10.34
CA MET A 69 2.24 8.20 10.96
C MET A 69 1.81 9.57 11.53
N PRO A 70 2.21 9.97 12.73
CA PRO A 70 1.86 11.27 13.29
C PRO A 70 2.49 12.43 12.49
N GLY A 71 1.68 13.39 12.02
CA GLY A 71 2.17 14.47 11.15
C GLY A 71 3.03 15.53 11.89
N HIS A 72 2.75 15.78 13.16
CA HIS A 72 3.40 16.84 13.93
C HIS A 72 4.88 16.57 14.25
N ILE A 73 5.34 15.32 14.20
CA ILE A 73 6.76 14.96 14.37
C ILE A 73 7.54 14.99 13.06
N HIS A 74 6.86 15.23 11.92
CA HIS A 74 7.45 15.31 10.59
C HIS A 74 7.39 16.78 10.11
N PRO A 75 8.22 17.67 10.66
CA PRO A 75 8.23 19.07 10.26
C PRO A 75 8.78 19.24 8.84
N PRO A 76 8.30 20.22 8.07
CA PRO A 76 8.93 20.62 6.82
C PRO A 76 10.36 21.07 7.10
N ARG A 77 11.28 20.70 6.20
CA ARG A 77 12.69 21.03 6.30
C ARG A 77 13.06 22.11 5.30
#